data_AF-A0A6J4TJ12-F1
#
_entry.id   AF-A0A6J4TJ12-F1
#
_cell.length_a   1.000
_cell.length_b   1.000
_cell.length_c   1.000
_cell.angle_alpha   90.00
_cell.angle_beta   90.00
_cell.angle_gamma   90.00
#
_symmetry.space_group_name_H-M   'P 1'
#
loop_
_entity.id
_entity.type
_entity.pdbx_description
1 polymer ?
#
loop_
_entity_poly.entity_id
_entity_poly.type
_entity_poly.pdbx_seq_one_letter_code
_entity_poly.pdbx_strand_id
1 'polypeptide(L)' 'MRVWVDLTNAPHVPVLAPVVRALRARGDDVHVTAR' A
#
# COMPACT_ATOMS: atom_id res chain seq x y z
N MET A 1 8.05 5.51 -9.18
CA MET A 1 7.38 6.70 -8.62
C MET A 1 7.31 6.59 -7.10
N ARG A 2 6.96 7.67 -6.39
CA ARG A 2 6.74 7.65 -4.93
C ARG A 2 5.25 7.55 -4.63
N VAL A 3 4.85 6.55 -3.85
CA VAL A 3 3.45 6.29 -3.50
C VAL A 3 3.32 6.17 -1.99
N TRP A 4 2.38 6.91 -1.41
CA TRP A 4 2.01 6.80 0.00
C TRP A 4 0.63 6.15 0.12
N VAL A 5 0.55 5.08 0.90
CA VAL A 5 -0.69 4.37 1.21
C VAL A 5 -0.95 4.48 2.71
N ASP A 6 -1.98 5.23 3.09
CA ASP A 6 -2.43 5.34 4.47
C ASP A 6 -3.59 4.37 4.71
N LEU A 7 -3.41 3.48 5.69
CA LEU A 7 -4.40 2.50 6.10
C LEU A 7 -4.90 2.88 7.48
N THR A 8 -6.19 3.19 7.60
CA THR A 8 -6.85 3.15 8.92
C THR A 8 -7.17 1.69 9.25
N ASN A 9 -7.27 1.32 10.54
CA ASN A 9 -7.54 -0.07 11.00
C ASN A 9 -8.92 -0.66 10.61
N ALA A 10 -9.50 -0.23 9.49
CA ALA A 10 -10.73 -0.77 8.94
C ALA A 10 -10.44 -1.98 8.01
N PRO A 11 -11.46 -2.78 7.68
CA PRO A 11 -11.31 -4.04 6.95
C PRO A 11 -10.79 -3.92 5.50
N HIS A 12 -10.34 -2.75 5.05
CA HIS A 12 -9.76 -2.52 3.72
C HIS A 12 -8.29 -2.91 3.58
N VAL A 13 -7.58 -3.21 4.68
CA VAL A 13 -6.16 -3.65 4.62
C VAL A 13 -5.94 -4.87 3.71
N PRO A 14 -6.76 -5.94 3.78
CA PRO A 14 -6.62 -7.08 2.88
C PRO A 14 -6.89 -6.74 1.40
N VAL A 15 -7.74 -5.75 1.13
CA VAL A 15 -8.08 -5.30 -0.24
C VAL A 15 -6.91 -4.54 -0.88
N LEU A 16 -6.18 -3.76 -0.10
CA LEU A 16 -5.07 -2.95 -0.62
C LEU A 16 -3.75 -3.72 -0.71
N ALA A 17 -3.62 -4.86 -0.03
CA ALA A 17 -2.40 -5.67 -0.05
C ALA A 17 -1.95 -6.11 -1.47
N PRO A 18 -2.83 -6.56 -2.39
CA PRO A 18 -2.45 -6.88 -3.77
C PRO A 18 -1.93 -5.65 -4.55
N VAL A 19 -2.53 -4.49 -4.34
CA VAL A 19 -2.15 -3.23 -5.02
C VAL A 19 -0.73 -2.80 -4.60
N VAL A 20 -0.46 -2.81 -3.30
CA VAL A 20 0.87 -2.49 -2.75
C VAL A 20 1.95 -3.43 -3.32
N ARG A 21 1.65 -4.72 -3.43
CA ARG A 21 2.58 -5.69 -4.05
C ARG A 21 2.85 -5.38 -5.52
N ALA A 22 1.81 -5.06 -6.28
CA ALA A 22 1.95 -4.73 -7.70
C ALA A 22 2.78 -3.47 -7.93
N LEU A 23 2.61 -2.44 -7.10
CA LEU A 23 3.41 -1.20 -7.16
C LEU A 23 4.89 -1.46 -6.84
N ARG A 24 5.16 -2.20 -5.75
CA ARG A 24 6.54 -2.59 -5.39
C ARG A 24 7.21 -3.42 -6.49
N ALA A 25 6.48 -4.34 -7.12
CA ALA A 25 7.01 -5.16 -8.22
C ALA A 25 7.38 -4.35 -9.46
N ARG A 26 6.78 -3.17 -9.66
CA ARG A 26 7.13 -2.23 -10.74
C ARG A 26 8.37 -1.38 -10.42
N GLY A 27 8.92 -1.49 -9.20
CA GLY A 27 10.03 -0.67 -8.72
C GLY A 27 9.59 0.67 -8.12
N ASP A 28 8.30 0.82 -7.77
CA ASP A 28 7.83 2.02 -7.08
C ASP A 28 8.27 2.02 -5.60
N ASP A 29 8.63 3.20 -5.10
CA ASP A 29 8.93 3.46 -3.70
C ASP A 29 7.61 3.65 -2.95
N VAL A 30 7.17 2.59 -2.24
CA VAL A 30 5.86 2.53 -1.59
C VAL A 30 6.00 2.54 -0.08
N HIS A 31 5.56 3.65 0.53
CA HIS A 31 5.47 3.79 1.98
C HIS A 31 4.04 3.51 2.45
N VAL A 32 3.91 2.62 3.45
CA VAL A 32 2.60 2.25 4.01
C VAL A 32 2.56 2.65 5.47
N THR A 33 1.56 3.44 5.85
CA THR A 33 1.28 3.80 7.24
C THR A 33 0.01 3.09 7.70
N ALA A 34 -0.02 2.67 8.97
CA ALA A 34 -1.20 2.12 9.61
C ALA A 34 -1.51 2.93 10.88
N ARG A 35 -2.75 3.41 11.02
CA ARG A 35 -3.24 4.16 12.19
C ARG A 35 -4.43 3.46 12.84
#